data_AF-A0A6N2BRC3-F1
#
_entry.id   AF-A0A6N2BRC3-F1
#
_cell.length_a   1.000
_cell.length_b   1.000
_cell.length_c   1.000
_cell.angle_alpha   90.00
_cell.angle_beta   90.00
_cell.angle_gamma   90.00
#
_symmetry.space_group_name_H-M   'P 1'
#
loop_
_entity.id
_entity.type
_entity.pdbx_description
1 polymer ?
#
loop_
_entity_poly.entity_id
_entity_poly.type
_entity_poly.pdbx_seq_one_letter_code
_entity_poly.pdbx_strand_id
1 'polypeptide(L)'
;MAQTMAYKPECISYSAYTEGFRFHPTDRELMKYLLHYVIDNPLPTLVPIEEEDLYLKDPWVFFDARKEKTIYCFTELKKLKKGNMRFVRTVGDGSWKSQDRGKAIISEKGSVLGYKRSLRYQLRGSEHDGQWLMKEYSLSAEVKNQLRKQLRENNKENYVLCRVKRKNGEYRKNEEDGPIVQKEAIETEELNAIISDPLNGVLKPVPTLNLL
;
A
#
# COMPACT_ATOMS: atom_id res chain seq x y z
N MET A 1 -1.50 -41.83 -9.41
CA MET A 1 -1.76 -40.56 -8.71
C MET A 1 -1.01 -39.47 -9.46
N ALA A 2 -1.73 -38.64 -10.22
CA ALA A 2 -1.11 -37.54 -10.96
C ALA A 2 -0.96 -36.34 -10.03
N GLN A 3 0.27 -35.88 -9.86
CA GLN A 3 0.65 -34.75 -9.02
C GLN A 3 0.26 -33.47 -9.76
N THR A 4 -0.77 -32.77 -9.28
CA THR A 4 -1.18 -31.48 -9.81
C THR A 4 -0.10 -30.46 -9.47
N MET A 5 0.73 -30.09 -10.45
CA MET A 5 1.65 -28.96 -10.30
C MET A 5 0.82 -27.68 -10.32
N ALA A 6 0.87 -26.92 -9.22
CA ALA A 6 0.33 -25.58 -9.17
C ALA A 6 1.12 -24.72 -10.15
N TYR A 7 0.50 -24.36 -11.27
CA TYR A 7 1.04 -23.41 -12.24
C TYR A 7 1.11 -22.04 -11.55
N LYS A 8 2.32 -21.63 -11.17
CA LYS A 8 2.61 -20.27 -10.70
C LYS A 8 2.78 -19.43 -11.96
N PRO A 9 1.88 -18.48 -12.30
CA PRO A 9 2.04 -17.70 -13.50
C PRO A 9 3.37 -16.94 -13.45
N GLU A 10 4.15 -17.09 -14.50
CA GLU A 10 5.37 -16.32 -14.72
C GLU A 10 5.04 -14.82 -14.65
N CYS A 11 5.89 -14.06 -13.95
CA CYS A 11 5.76 -12.61 -13.83
C CYS A 11 5.75 -12.00 -15.23
N ILE A 12 4.57 -11.56 -15.70
CA ILE A 12 4.46 -10.77 -16.92
C ILE A 12 5.22 -9.47 -16.64
N SER A 13 6.37 -9.31 -17.30
CA SER A 13 7.14 -8.07 -17.21
C SER A 13 6.26 -6.90 -17.66
N TYR A 14 6.03 -5.92 -16.77
CA TYR A 14 5.23 -4.72 -17.00
C TYR A 14 5.67 -3.87 -18.21
N SER A 15 6.80 -4.17 -18.83
CA SER A 15 7.29 -3.50 -20.05
C SER A 15 6.49 -3.83 -21.31
N ALA A 16 5.51 -4.75 -21.26
CA ALA A 16 4.75 -5.19 -22.44
C ALA A 16 3.54 -4.29 -22.81
N TYR A 17 3.17 -3.32 -21.98
CA TYR A 17 2.01 -2.45 -22.25
C TYR A 17 2.45 -1.01 -22.52
N THR A 18 2.66 -0.71 -23.81
CA THR A 18 2.78 0.61 -24.46
C THR A 18 3.75 1.64 -23.83
N GLU A 19 4.69 2.15 -24.63
CA GLU A 19 5.54 3.27 -24.22
C GLU A 19 4.70 4.41 -23.62
N GLY A 20 5.00 4.79 -22.37
CA GLY A 20 4.40 5.94 -21.70
C GLY A 20 3.44 5.62 -20.54
N PHE A 21 2.88 4.41 -20.44
CA PHE A 21 2.01 4.06 -19.31
C PHE A 21 2.83 3.77 -18.04
N ARG A 22 2.43 4.37 -16.90
CA ARG A 22 3.06 4.13 -15.59
C ARG A 22 1.99 3.99 -14.53
N PHE A 23 2.13 2.98 -13.68
CA PHE A 23 1.31 2.86 -12.49
C PHE A 23 1.66 3.97 -11.49
N HIS A 24 0.78 4.98 -11.40
CA HIS A 24 0.96 6.14 -10.53
C HIS A 24 -0.33 6.45 -9.75
N PRO A 25 -0.78 5.52 -8.88
CA PRO A 25 -2.04 5.67 -8.18
C PRO A 25 -2.00 6.81 -7.16
N THR A 26 -3.13 7.48 -7.01
CA THR A 26 -3.43 8.39 -5.91
C THR A 26 -3.57 7.63 -4.59
N ASP A 27 -3.46 8.35 -3.47
CA ASP A 27 -3.67 7.74 -2.15
C ASP A 27 -5.06 7.10 -2.00
N ARG A 28 -6.09 7.69 -2.64
CA ARG A 28 -7.45 7.12 -2.63
C ARG A 28 -7.56 5.83 -3.43
N GLU A 29 -6.94 5.77 -4.61
CA GLU A 29 -6.91 4.53 -5.41
C GLU A 29 -6.18 3.41 -4.67
N LEU A 30 -5.06 3.72 -4.00
CA LEU A 30 -4.36 2.74 -3.16
C LEU A 30 -5.25 2.20 -2.03
N MET A 31 -6.06 3.06 -1.39
CA MET A 31 -7.02 2.60 -0.39
C MET A 31 -8.12 1.70 -0.98
N LYS A 32 -8.59 1.99 -2.20
CA LYS A 32 -9.55 1.14 -2.91
C LYS A 32 -8.95 -0.24 -3.21
N TYR A 33 -7.71 -0.29 -3.73
CA TYR A 33 -7.03 -1.57 -3.99
C TYR A 33 -6.82 -2.39 -2.70
N LEU A 34 -6.44 -1.75 -1.60
CA LEU A 34 -6.34 -2.40 -0.29
C LEU A 34 -7.69 -2.96 0.17
N LEU A 35 -8.77 -2.18 0.04
CA LEU A 35 -10.09 -2.65 0.42
C LEU A 35 -10.52 -3.86 -0.42
N HIS A 36 -10.37 -3.80 -1.75
CA HIS A 36 -10.64 -4.93 -2.65
C HIS A 36 -9.87 -6.18 -2.24
N TYR A 37 -8.58 -6.03 -1.97
CA TYR A 37 -7.72 -7.14 -1.55
C TYR A 37 -8.19 -7.79 -0.23
N VAL A 38 -8.62 -6.97 0.75
CA VAL A 38 -9.09 -7.45 2.06
C VAL A 38 -10.43 -8.17 1.97
N ILE A 39 -11.28 -7.83 0.99
CA ILE A 39 -12.60 -8.45 0.79
C ILE A 39 -12.60 -9.52 -0.31
N ASP A 40 -11.43 -9.95 -0.78
CA ASP A 40 -11.26 -10.92 -1.87
C ASP A 40 -11.92 -10.53 -3.19
N ASN A 41 -12.12 -9.22 -3.43
CA ASN A 41 -12.56 -8.72 -4.73
C ASN A 41 -11.36 -8.68 -5.70
N PRO A 42 -11.54 -9.10 -6.96
CA PRO A 42 -10.48 -9.07 -7.95
C PRO A 42 -9.99 -7.63 -8.20
N LEU A 43 -8.68 -7.50 -8.37
CA LEU A 43 -8.06 -6.26 -8.84
C LEU A 43 -8.04 -6.23 -10.37
N PRO A 44 -8.05 -5.04 -11.00
CA PRO A 44 -7.85 -4.92 -12.44
C PRO A 44 -6.50 -5.52 -12.86
N THR A 45 -6.48 -6.12 -14.04
CA THR A 45 -5.27 -6.74 -14.63
C THR A 45 -4.06 -5.80 -14.68
N LEU A 46 -4.29 -4.48 -14.80
CA LEU A 46 -3.24 -3.46 -14.88
C LEU A 46 -2.72 -2.97 -13.52
N VAL A 47 -3.22 -3.51 -12.40
CA VAL A 47 -2.78 -3.11 -11.05
C VAL A 47 -1.62 -4.01 -10.59
N PRO A 48 -0.38 -3.49 -10.50
CA PRO A 48 0.81 -4.28 -10.26
C PRO A 48 1.10 -4.46 -8.77
N ILE A 49 0.12 -4.95 -8.01
CA ILE A 49 0.26 -5.12 -6.56
C ILE A 49 0.15 -6.58 -6.22
N GLU A 50 1.22 -7.13 -5.65
CA GLU A 50 1.29 -8.51 -5.20
C GLU A 50 1.34 -8.60 -3.68
N GLU A 51 1.01 -9.76 -3.13
CA GLU A 51 1.24 -10.06 -1.72
C GLU A 51 2.73 -10.39 -1.49
N GLU A 52 3.36 -9.70 -0.54
CA GLU A 52 4.75 -9.95 -0.16
C GLU A 52 4.99 -9.56 1.32
N ASP A 53 5.73 -10.38 2.06
CA ASP A 53 6.13 -10.06 3.43
C ASP A 53 7.35 -9.13 3.44
N LEU A 54 7.11 -7.82 3.47
CA LEU A 54 8.16 -6.81 3.51
C LEU A 54 9.01 -6.83 4.78
N TYR A 55 8.58 -7.57 5.81
CA TYR A 55 9.31 -7.67 7.05
C TYR A 55 10.19 -8.93 7.13
N LEU A 56 10.20 -9.75 6.07
CA LEU A 56 10.98 -10.99 6.02
C LEU A 56 12.43 -10.79 5.56
N LYS A 57 12.69 -9.87 4.62
CA LYS A 57 14.00 -9.67 4.00
C LYS A 57 14.33 -8.18 3.88
N ASP A 58 15.61 -7.85 3.82
CA ASP A 58 16.04 -6.47 3.68
C ASP A 58 15.46 -5.77 2.44
N PRO A 59 15.23 -4.44 2.50
CA PRO A 59 14.53 -3.73 1.43
C PRO A 59 15.16 -3.87 0.05
N TRP A 60 16.49 -3.84 -0.07
CA TRP A 60 17.19 -3.93 -1.36
C TRP A 60 16.96 -5.26 -2.08
N VAL A 61 16.79 -6.35 -1.34
CA VAL A 61 16.58 -7.70 -1.89
C VAL A 61 15.36 -7.75 -2.81
N PHE A 62 14.28 -7.04 -2.45
CA PHE A 62 13.07 -6.98 -3.28
C PHE A 62 13.26 -6.16 -4.57
N PHE A 63 14.13 -5.14 -4.54
CA PHE A 63 14.35 -4.24 -5.68
C PHE A 63 15.31 -4.83 -6.69
N ASP A 64 16.37 -5.48 -6.23
CA ASP A 64 17.34 -6.13 -7.12
C ASP A 64 16.69 -7.24 -7.95
N ALA A 65 15.69 -7.93 -7.38
CA ALA A 65 14.90 -8.94 -8.07
C ALA A 65 13.96 -8.35 -9.15
N ARG A 66 13.32 -7.21 -8.88
CA ARG A 66 12.25 -6.65 -9.74
C ARG A 66 12.74 -5.63 -10.77
N LYS A 67 13.94 -5.05 -10.61
CA LYS A 67 14.48 -3.94 -11.44
C LYS A 67 13.53 -2.73 -11.54
N GLU A 68 12.61 -2.59 -10.60
CA GLU A 68 11.63 -1.49 -10.54
C GLU A 68 12.12 -0.34 -9.65
N LYS A 69 11.71 0.90 -9.96
CA LYS A 69 12.05 2.07 -9.13
C LYS A 69 11.17 2.22 -7.89
N THR A 70 9.98 1.63 -7.90
CA THR A 70 8.99 1.72 -6.83
C THR A 70 8.22 0.41 -6.83
N ILE A 71 8.14 -0.23 -5.66
CA ILE A 71 7.40 -1.47 -5.47
C ILE A 71 6.12 -1.15 -4.70
N TYR A 72 5.03 -1.82 -5.09
CA TYR A 72 3.77 -1.82 -4.36
C TYR A 72 3.45 -3.25 -3.94
N CYS A 73 3.09 -3.47 -2.68
CA CYS A 73 2.66 -4.78 -2.24
C CYS A 73 1.64 -4.72 -1.10
N PHE A 74 0.86 -5.79 -0.98
CA PHE A 74 0.11 -6.08 0.23
C PHE A 74 1.01 -6.82 1.21
N THR A 75 1.01 -6.41 2.46
CA THR A 75 1.80 -7.06 3.50
C THR A 75 1.00 -7.18 4.78
N GLU A 76 1.04 -8.35 5.41
CA GLU A 76 0.38 -8.57 6.69
C GLU A 76 1.23 -7.97 7.83
N LEU A 77 0.64 -7.08 8.62
CA LEU A 77 1.33 -6.57 9.79
C LEU A 77 1.32 -7.59 10.94
N LYS A 78 2.52 -8.05 11.30
CA LYS A 78 2.71 -9.02 12.39
C LYS A 78 2.86 -8.34 13.74
N LYS A 79 2.17 -8.87 14.75
CA LYS A 79 2.32 -8.46 16.16
C LYS A 79 3.32 -9.37 16.87
N LEU A 80 4.14 -8.81 17.76
CA LEU A 80 5.09 -9.61 18.56
C LEU A 80 4.40 -10.67 19.42
N LYS A 81 3.20 -10.36 19.94
CA LYS A 81 2.39 -11.22 20.82
C LYS A 81 0.91 -10.90 20.62
N LYS A 82 0.03 -11.87 20.92
CA LYS A 82 -1.42 -11.67 20.98
C LYS A 82 -1.73 -10.55 21.98
N GLY A 83 -2.52 -9.55 21.57
CA GLY A 83 -2.85 -8.37 22.39
C GLY A 83 -1.88 -7.19 22.27
N ASN A 84 -0.72 -7.32 21.62
CA ASN A 84 0.16 -6.17 21.38
C ASN A 84 -0.51 -5.18 20.39
N MET A 85 -0.46 -3.89 20.71
CA MET A 85 -0.94 -2.82 19.83
C MET A 85 0.08 -2.41 18.77
N ARG A 86 1.37 -2.73 18.99
CA ARG A 86 2.47 -2.37 18.09
C ARG A 86 2.82 -3.54 17.17
N PHE A 87 2.96 -3.21 15.89
CA PHE A 87 3.43 -4.14 14.86
C PHE A 87 4.95 -4.16 14.82
N VAL A 88 5.50 -5.32 14.45
CA VAL A 88 6.92 -5.50 14.19
C VAL A 88 7.30 -4.72 12.95
N ARG A 89 8.37 -3.95 13.06
CA ARG A 89 8.93 -3.17 11.95
C ARG A 89 10.45 -3.31 11.86
N THR A 90 10.99 -4.39 12.43
CA THR A 90 12.39 -4.79 12.32
C THR A 90 12.52 -5.78 11.17
N VAL A 91 13.59 -5.67 10.40
CA VAL A 91 13.89 -6.52 9.23
C VAL A 91 15.40 -6.69 9.19
N GLY A 92 15.90 -7.93 9.14
CA GLY A 92 17.33 -8.19 9.30
C GLY A 92 17.87 -7.50 10.56
N ASP A 93 18.96 -6.75 10.40
CA ASP A 93 19.60 -5.96 11.46
C ASP A 93 19.07 -4.51 11.56
N GLY A 94 18.17 -4.12 10.66
CA GLY A 94 17.64 -2.77 10.57
C GLY A 94 16.19 -2.65 11.03
N SER A 95 15.66 -1.44 10.95
CA SER A 95 14.25 -1.20 11.28
C SER A 95 13.63 -0.04 10.52
N TRP A 96 12.36 -0.20 10.17
CA TRP A 96 11.52 0.86 9.64
C TRP A 96 11.05 1.79 10.78
N LYS A 97 11.42 3.06 10.71
CA LYS A 97 11.00 4.10 11.66
C LYS A 97 10.00 5.05 11.02
N SER A 98 8.94 5.40 11.77
CA SER A 98 7.98 6.41 11.34
C SER A 98 8.66 7.77 11.21
N GLN A 99 8.33 8.50 10.14
CA GLN A 99 8.78 9.87 9.90
C GLN A 99 7.69 10.89 10.19
N ASP A 100 6.43 10.46 10.25
CA ASP A 100 5.28 11.29 10.56
C ASP A 100 4.32 10.56 11.52
N ARG A 101 3.26 11.27 11.95
CA ARG A 101 2.17 10.71 12.76
C ARG A 101 1.14 9.94 11.92
N GLY A 102 1.26 9.99 10.60
CA GLY A 102 0.26 9.54 9.65
C GLY A 102 -0.76 10.63 9.30
N LYS A 103 -1.23 10.59 8.05
CA LYS A 103 -2.26 11.50 7.52
C LYS A 103 -3.50 10.69 7.14
N ALA A 104 -4.69 11.21 7.46
CA ALA A 104 -5.95 10.59 7.07
C ALA A 104 -6.12 10.65 5.54
N ILE A 105 -6.68 9.60 4.97
CA ILE A 105 -7.11 9.55 3.57
C ILE A 105 -8.63 9.56 3.57
N ILE A 106 -9.18 10.63 3.02
CA ILE A 106 -10.61 10.92 3.03
C ILE A 106 -11.20 10.54 1.67
N SER A 107 -12.38 9.91 1.68
CA SER A 107 -13.17 9.61 0.49
C SER A 107 -13.72 10.89 -0.14
N GLU A 108 -14.32 10.78 -1.32
CA GLU A 108 -14.97 11.94 -1.98
C GLU A 108 -16.14 12.50 -1.16
N LYS A 109 -16.73 11.66 -0.30
CA LYS A 109 -17.89 12.01 0.50
C LYS A 109 -17.56 12.45 1.93
N GLY A 110 -16.27 12.60 2.26
CA GLY A 110 -15.82 13.08 3.58
C GLY A 110 -15.48 11.97 4.58
N SER A 111 -15.83 10.72 4.28
CA SER A 111 -15.56 9.55 5.11
C SER A 111 -14.06 9.15 5.15
N VAL A 112 -13.52 8.80 6.33
CA VAL A 112 -12.11 8.39 6.50
C VAL A 112 -11.87 6.94 6.09
N LEU A 113 -11.31 6.72 4.90
CA LEU A 113 -10.98 5.38 4.38
C LEU A 113 -9.86 4.72 5.19
N GLY A 114 -8.89 5.51 5.63
CA GLY A 114 -7.69 5.00 6.26
C GLY A 114 -6.62 6.05 6.50
N TYR A 115 -5.39 5.59 6.69
CA TYR A 115 -4.26 6.43 7.02
C TYR A 115 -3.02 6.06 6.19
N LYS A 116 -2.29 7.08 5.75
CA LYS A 116 -0.96 6.98 5.15
C LYS A 116 0.10 7.38 6.16
N ARG A 117 1.09 6.52 6.41
CA ARG A 117 2.27 6.82 7.22
C ARG A 117 3.54 6.76 6.39
N SER A 118 4.48 7.64 6.70
CA SER A 118 5.82 7.62 6.10
C SER A 118 6.80 6.90 6.99
N LEU A 119 7.58 5.98 6.43
CA LEU A 119 8.62 5.28 7.14
C LEU A 119 9.96 5.36 6.40
N ARG A 120 11.05 5.36 7.17
CA ARG A 120 12.42 5.27 6.67
C ARG A 120 13.10 4.07 7.29
N TYR A 121 13.77 3.27 6.47
CA TYR A 121 14.61 2.17 6.97
C TYR A 121 15.91 2.73 7.55
N GLN A 122 16.29 2.27 8.74
CA GLN A 122 17.53 2.62 9.41
C GLN A 122 18.34 1.35 9.68
N LEU A 123 19.60 1.37 9.29
CA LEU A 123 20.58 0.32 9.48
C LEU A 123 21.96 0.98 9.65
N ARG A 124 22.30 1.33 10.89
CA ARG A 124 23.51 2.12 11.18
C ARG A 124 24.77 1.40 10.68
N GLY A 125 25.64 2.15 10.01
CA GLY A 125 26.91 1.64 9.48
C GLY A 125 26.81 0.90 8.14
N SER A 126 25.62 0.82 7.54
CA SER A 126 25.42 0.30 6.18
C SER A 126 25.29 1.43 5.15
N GLU A 127 25.73 1.19 3.91
CA GLU A 127 25.45 2.08 2.77
C GLU A 127 23.95 2.25 2.48
N HIS A 128 23.12 1.32 2.98
CA HIS A 128 21.67 1.38 2.87
C HIS A 128 21.00 2.23 3.97
N ASP A 129 21.76 2.75 4.93
CA ASP A 129 21.21 3.52 6.05
C ASP A 129 20.42 4.74 5.55
N GLY A 130 19.15 4.80 5.93
CA GLY A 130 18.28 5.91 5.56
C GLY A 130 17.96 6.01 4.06
N GLN A 131 18.38 5.08 3.21
CA GLN A 131 18.16 5.17 1.76
C GLN A 131 16.79 4.67 1.32
N TRP A 132 16.09 3.90 2.16
CA TRP A 132 14.81 3.28 1.79
C TRP A 132 13.64 4.01 2.45
N LEU A 133 12.64 4.32 1.64
CA LEU A 133 11.42 5.03 2.02
C LEU A 133 10.21 4.14 1.76
N MET A 134 9.33 4.05 2.74
CA MET A 134 8.04 3.36 2.64
C MET A 134 6.91 4.34 2.91
N LYS A 135 5.81 4.21 2.17
CA LYS A 135 4.50 4.69 2.58
C LYS A 135 3.63 3.49 2.90
N GLU A 136 3.14 3.43 4.14
CA GLU A 136 2.23 2.40 4.64
C GLU A 136 0.81 2.94 4.61
N TYR A 137 -0.11 2.23 3.97
CA TYR A 137 -1.53 2.57 3.82
C TYR A 137 -2.37 1.54 4.59
N SER A 138 -3.16 2.00 5.54
CA SER A 138 -3.94 1.14 6.44
C SER A 138 -5.40 1.56 6.51
N LEU A 139 -6.32 0.58 6.51
CA LEU A 139 -7.76 0.85 6.69
C LEU A 139 -8.05 1.45 8.07
N SER A 140 -9.01 2.36 8.13
CA SER A 140 -9.45 2.98 9.39
C SER A 140 -10.13 1.96 10.31
N ALA A 141 -10.18 2.26 11.60
CA ALA A 141 -10.86 1.38 12.56
C ALA A 141 -12.36 1.22 12.23
N GLU A 142 -12.99 2.29 11.71
CA GLU A 142 -14.40 2.27 11.31
C GLU A 142 -14.62 1.31 10.13
N VAL A 143 -13.82 1.43 9.07
CA VAL A 143 -13.91 0.51 7.92
C VAL A 143 -13.68 -0.94 8.38
N LYS A 144 -12.67 -1.19 9.22
CA LYS A 144 -12.43 -2.53 9.78
C LYS A 144 -13.62 -3.07 10.58
N ASN A 145 -14.22 -2.24 11.44
CA ASN A 145 -15.40 -2.61 12.22
C ASN A 145 -16.59 -2.96 11.33
N GLN A 146 -16.81 -2.19 10.25
CA GLN A 146 -17.88 -2.46 9.29
C GLN A 146 -17.62 -3.77 8.53
N LEU A 147 -16.39 -4.00 8.07
CA LEU A 147 -16.00 -5.28 7.45
C LEU A 147 -16.21 -6.48 8.37
N ARG A 148 -15.91 -6.36 9.67
CA ARG A 148 -16.19 -7.44 10.65
C ARG A 148 -17.67 -7.75 10.82
N LYS A 149 -18.56 -6.77 10.60
CA LYS A 149 -20.02 -6.97 10.68
C LYS A 149 -20.56 -7.66 9.42
N GLN A 150 -19.96 -7.36 8.26
CA GLN A 150 -20.44 -7.82 6.95
C GLN A 150 -19.82 -9.17 6.54
N LEU A 151 -18.55 -9.38 6.84
CA LEU A 151 -17.82 -10.60 6.46
C LEU A 151 -17.90 -11.62 7.61
N ARG A 152 -18.32 -12.84 7.29
CA ARG A 152 -18.40 -13.96 8.26
C ARG A 152 -17.03 -14.28 8.86
N GLU A 153 -15.98 -14.22 8.04
CA GLU A 153 -14.59 -14.38 8.42
C GLU A 153 -13.75 -13.39 7.60
N ASN A 154 -12.92 -12.60 8.26
CA ASN A 154 -11.95 -11.73 7.58
C ASN A 154 -10.55 -12.02 8.16
N ASN A 155 -9.81 -12.89 7.46
CA ASN A 155 -8.43 -13.24 7.81
C ASN A 155 -7.42 -12.17 7.35
N LYS A 156 -7.84 -11.18 6.56
CA LYS A 156 -6.96 -10.14 6.00
C LYS A 156 -7.01 -8.80 6.74
N GLU A 157 -7.59 -8.77 7.94
CA GLU A 157 -7.75 -7.52 8.70
C GLU A 157 -6.43 -6.77 9.01
N ASN A 158 -5.32 -7.49 9.17
CA ASN A 158 -4.02 -6.89 9.48
C ASN A 158 -3.20 -6.49 8.24
N TYR A 159 -3.75 -6.67 7.04
CA TYR A 159 -3.06 -6.27 5.82
C TYR A 159 -3.02 -4.75 5.67
N VAL A 160 -1.91 -4.29 5.13
CA VAL A 160 -1.68 -2.92 4.67
C VAL A 160 -1.14 -2.96 3.25
N LEU A 161 -1.31 -1.87 2.53
CA LEU A 161 -0.62 -1.65 1.26
C LEU A 161 0.63 -0.83 1.53
N CYS A 162 1.77 -1.26 1.00
CA CYS A 162 3.03 -0.57 1.13
C CYS A 162 3.53 -0.12 -0.24
N ARG A 163 3.98 1.13 -0.33
CA ARG A 163 4.75 1.66 -1.46
C ARG A 163 6.18 1.91 -1.01
N VAL A 164 7.13 1.15 -1.53
CA VAL A 164 8.55 1.26 -1.17
C VAL A 164 9.32 1.88 -2.33
N LYS A 165 10.31 2.73 -2.04
CA LYS A 165 11.25 3.26 -3.02
C LYS A 165 12.61 3.55 -2.40
N ARG A 166 13.66 3.53 -3.24
CA ARG A 166 14.98 4.05 -2.86
C ARG A 166 15.02 5.57 -3.04
N LYS A 167 15.67 6.26 -2.12
CA LYS A 167 15.96 7.70 -2.24
C LYS A 167 17.04 7.87 -3.31
N ASN A 168 16.70 8.51 -4.43
CA ASN A 168 17.70 9.08 -5.32
C ASN A 168 18.18 10.40 -4.69
N GLY A 169 19.45 10.77 -4.87
CA GLY A 169 20.22 11.74 -4.07
C GLY A 169 19.65 13.15 -3.78
N GLU A 170 18.43 13.49 -4.18
CA GLU A 170 17.79 14.77 -3.87
C GLU A 170 16.72 14.62 -2.79
N TYR A 171 17.03 15.15 -1.61
CA TYR A 171 16.03 15.43 -0.58
C TYR A 171 15.19 16.62 -1.06
N ARG A 172 13.97 16.40 -1.58
CA ARG A 172 12.98 17.49 -1.64
C ARG A 172 12.20 17.50 -0.33
N LYS A 173 12.30 18.61 0.42
CA LYS A 173 11.36 18.92 1.50
C LYS A 173 9.99 19.12 0.82
N ASN A 174 8.99 18.31 1.18
CA ASN A 174 7.63 18.54 0.69
C ASN A 174 6.88 19.46 1.65
N GLU A 175 6.30 20.49 1.04
CA GLU A 175 4.92 21.00 1.16
C GLU A 175 4.29 21.08 2.55
N GLU A 176 3.94 22.32 2.89
CA GLU A 176 3.25 22.77 4.09
C GLU A 176 1.87 22.13 4.28
N ASP A 177 1.52 21.89 5.54
CA ASP A 177 0.29 21.23 5.95
C ASP A 177 -0.92 22.17 5.84
N GLY A 178 -1.92 21.76 5.06
CA GLY A 178 -3.29 22.28 5.17
C GLY A 178 -3.96 21.82 6.48
N PRO A 179 -5.01 22.52 6.94
CA PRO A 179 -5.56 22.34 8.27
C PRO A 179 -6.15 20.94 8.53
N ILE A 180 -6.00 20.49 9.76
CA ILE A 180 -6.57 19.24 10.29
C ILE A 180 -8.07 19.46 10.49
N VAL A 181 -8.89 18.86 9.62
CA VAL A 181 -10.34 18.85 9.78
C VAL A 181 -10.74 17.68 10.68
N GLN A 182 -11.39 17.98 11.80
CA GLN A 182 -12.17 17.00 12.56
C GLN A 182 -13.54 16.88 11.88
N LYS A 183 -14.01 15.66 11.53
CA LYS A 183 -15.41 15.20 11.73
C LYS A 183 -15.81 13.87 11.09
N GLU A 184 -16.76 13.27 11.83
CA GLU A 184 -17.93 12.41 11.56
C GLU A 184 -17.82 11.07 10.80
N ALA A 185 -18.72 10.17 11.23
CA ALA A 185 -18.75 8.73 10.92
C ALA A 185 -19.17 8.46 9.47
N ILE A 186 -18.66 7.35 8.93
CA ILE A 186 -19.00 6.87 7.59
C ILE A 186 -20.41 6.29 7.63
N GLU A 187 -21.34 6.84 6.84
CA GLU A 187 -22.65 6.24 6.64
C GLU A 187 -22.53 4.92 5.87
N THR A 188 -23.20 3.88 6.38
CA THR A 188 -23.13 2.48 5.90
C THR A 188 -23.34 2.33 4.39
N GLU A 189 -24.10 3.23 3.78
CA GLU A 189 -24.43 3.24 2.35
C GLU A 189 -23.24 3.66 1.47
N GLU A 190 -22.34 4.51 1.98
CA GLU A 190 -21.15 4.93 1.23
C GLU A 190 -20.11 3.83 1.15
N LEU A 191 -19.90 3.10 2.25
CA LEU A 191 -19.02 1.95 2.24
C LEU A 191 -19.58 0.87 1.31
N ASN A 192 -20.89 0.62 1.35
CA ASN A 192 -21.54 -0.31 0.44
C ASN A 192 -21.36 0.11 -1.03
N ALA A 193 -21.43 1.40 -1.36
CA ALA A 193 -21.10 1.90 -2.70
C ALA A 193 -19.62 1.67 -3.06
N ILE A 194 -18.69 1.90 -2.14
CA ILE A 194 -17.25 1.64 -2.38
C ILE A 194 -16.98 0.13 -2.55
N ILE A 195 -17.72 -0.73 -1.84
CA ILE A 195 -17.62 -2.20 -1.92
C ILE A 195 -18.26 -2.74 -3.21
N SER A 196 -19.34 -2.10 -3.68
CA SER A 196 -20.15 -2.57 -4.83
C SER A 196 -19.80 -1.93 -6.17
N ASP A 197 -19.06 -0.81 -6.20
CA ASP A 197 -18.66 -0.11 -7.43
C ASP A 197 -17.23 -0.52 -7.87
N PRO A 198 -17.09 -1.33 -8.95
CA PRO A 198 -15.82 -1.93 -9.36
C PRO A 198 -14.93 -0.97 -10.15
N LEU A 199 -14.65 0.22 -9.60
CA LEU A 199 -13.79 1.26 -10.15
C LEU A 199 -14.44 2.16 -11.21
N ASN A 200 -15.28 3.10 -10.76
CA ASN A 200 -15.46 4.33 -11.52
C ASN A 200 -14.10 5.05 -11.69
N GLY A 201 -13.64 5.15 -12.94
CA GLY A 201 -12.45 5.88 -13.35
C GLY A 201 -11.23 4.99 -13.56
N VAL A 202 -11.20 4.30 -14.70
CA VAL A 202 -9.98 3.84 -15.37
C VAL A 202 -8.90 4.92 -15.23
N LEU A 203 -7.73 4.50 -14.72
CA LEU A 203 -6.42 5.14 -14.91
C LEU A 203 -6.52 6.43 -15.73
N LYS A 204 -6.63 7.59 -15.07
CA LYS A 204 -6.56 8.84 -15.82
C LYS A 204 -5.13 8.94 -16.38
N PRO A 205 -4.93 8.95 -17.71
CA PRO A 205 -3.60 9.15 -18.26
C PRO A 205 -3.06 10.47 -17.71
N VAL A 206 -1.89 10.43 -17.07
CA VAL A 206 -1.17 11.63 -16.68
C VAL A 206 -0.52 12.16 -17.96
N PRO A 207 -0.86 13.37 -18.45
CA PRO A 207 -0.15 13.95 -19.58
C PRO A 207 1.28 14.24 -19.14
N THR A 208 2.27 13.65 -19.80
CA THR A 208 3.64 14.11 -19.68
C THR A 208 3.73 15.51 -20.28
N LEU A 209 4.19 16.47 -19.48
CA LEU A 209 4.75 17.71 -20.02
C LEU A 209 5.93 17.32 -20.91
N ASN A 210 5.73 17.42 -22.22
CA ASN A 210 6.84 17.43 -23.16
C ASN A 210 7.60 18.75 -22.93
N LEU A 211 8.78 18.67 -22.31
CA LEU A 211 9.75 19.75 -22.46
C LEU A 211 10.30 19.65 -23.89
N LEU A 212 10.02 20.69 -24.68
CA LEU A 212 10.81 21.07 -25.84
C LEU A 212 12.20 21.52 -25.40
#